data_AF-A0A6G0IZ30-F1
#
_entry.id   AF-A0A6G0IZ30-F1
#
_cell.length_a   1.000
_cell.length_b   1.000
_cell.length_c   1.000
_cell.angle_alpha   90.00
_cell.angle_beta   90.00
_cell.angle_gamma   90.00
#
_symmetry.space_group_name_H-M   'P 1'
#
loop_
_entity.id
_entity.type
_entity.pdbx_description
1 polymer ?
#
loop_
_entity_poly.entity_id
_entity_poly.type
_entity_poly.pdbx_seq_one_letter_code
_entity_poly.pdbx_strand_id
1 'polypeptide(L)'
;MDVIKPFMGIYSLVDRMKSNSKKCPHISSRLDALQRLVEFVQQKEADQLSEDVIKALKKLNIILESAREVLSKFNEECVMEHMMKSSGYKLEFENLNKSLTDAFVTLSGALHVHQEEKLVEQESMLAEQENKLQELEKKLVKQEKKLVEQENMLAEQENKLQELEKKLVKQEKKLVEQENMLAEQENKLQELEKKLVKQERKLVEQENRLAEQEDIVQRVESKMEYQSTGYYCILQ
;
A
#
# COMPACT_ATOMS: atom_id res chain seq x y z
N MET A 1 -7.72 -24.91 -38.52
CA MET A 1 -8.46 -25.35 -39.73
C MET A 1 -7.78 -24.75 -40.95
N ASP A 2 -7.40 -25.59 -41.90
CA ASP A 2 -6.66 -25.16 -43.10
C ASP A 2 -7.65 -24.76 -44.22
N VAL A 3 -8.43 -23.71 -43.95
CA VAL A 3 -9.51 -23.21 -44.83
C VAL A 3 -8.96 -22.45 -46.05
N ILE A 4 -7.63 -22.25 -46.14
CA ILE A 4 -6.97 -21.58 -47.27
C ILE A 4 -6.83 -22.50 -48.49
N LYS A 5 -6.66 -23.82 -48.29
CA LYS A 5 -6.46 -24.79 -49.37
C LYS A 5 -7.55 -24.77 -50.46
N PRO A 6 -8.85 -24.72 -50.12
CA PRO A 6 -9.92 -24.60 -51.11
C PRO A 6 -9.83 -23.33 -51.97
N PHE A 7 -9.44 -22.19 -51.40
CA PHE A 7 -9.30 -20.93 -52.16
C PHE A 7 -8.27 -21.04 -53.27
N MET A 8 -7.09 -21.61 -52.99
CA MET A 8 -6.03 -21.79 -54.00
C MET A 8 -6.49 -22.67 -55.17
N GLY A 9 -7.24 -23.73 -54.88
CA GLY A 9 -7.85 -24.58 -55.89
C GLY A 9 -8.84 -23.82 -56.78
N ILE A 10 -9.68 -22.98 -56.18
CA ILE A 10 -10.69 -22.17 -56.88
C ILE A 10 -10.04 -21.08 -57.73
N TYR A 11 -9.03 -20.34 -57.23
CA TYR A 11 -8.34 -19.32 -58.04
C TYR A 11 -7.68 -19.90 -59.29
N SER A 12 -7.07 -21.09 -59.18
CA SER A 12 -6.47 -21.75 -60.35
C SER A 12 -7.50 -22.09 -61.44
N LEU A 13 -8.77 -22.31 -61.07
CA LEU A 13 -9.87 -22.55 -62.01
C LEU A 13 -10.40 -21.24 -62.57
N VAL A 14 -10.61 -20.23 -61.71
CA VAL A 14 -11.08 -18.90 -62.09
C VAL A 14 -10.10 -18.21 -63.06
N ASP A 15 -8.78 -18.34 -62.85
CA ASP A 15 -7.78 -17.74 -63.73
C ASP A 15 -7.69 -18.43 -65.10
N ARG A 16 -7.85 -19.76 -65.16
CA ARG A 16 -8.01 -20.49 -66.43
C ARG A 16 -9.25 -20.04 -67.21
N MET A 17 -10.32 -19.67 -66.51
CA MET A 17 -11.57 -19.17 -67.10
C MET A 17 -11.49 -17.70 -67.55
N LYS A 18 -10.68 -16.85 -66.87
CA LYS A 18 -10.46 -15.45 -67.26
C LYS A 18 -9.83 -15.30 -68.64
N SER A 19 -9.03 -16.27 -69.08
CA SER A 19 -8.50 -16.34 -70.44
C SER A 19 -9.57 -16.57 -71.52
N ASN A 20 -10.76 -17.07 -71.16
CA ASN A 20 -11.79 -17.52 -72.11
C ASN A 20 -13.06 -16.66 -72.21
N SER A 21 -13.46 -15.84 -71.22
CA SER A 21 -14.35 -14.67 -71.43
C SER A 21 -14.67 -13.90 -70.14
N LYS A 22 -15.13 -12.65 -70.30
CA LYS A 22 -15.43 -11.58 -69.31
C LYS A 22 -16.49 -11.88 -68.22
N LYS A 23 -16.78 -13.13 -67.85
CA LYS A 23 -18.00 -13.50 -67.06
C LYS A 23 -17.82 -13.73 -65.56
N CYS A 24 -16.60 -13.72 -65.01
CA CYS A 24 -16.35 -14.08 -63.59
C CYS A 24 -15.77 -12.99 -62.65
N PRO A 25 -15.80 -11.68 -62.93
CA PRO A 25 -15.11 -10.69 -62.09
C PRO A 25 -15.66 -10.65 -60.65
N HIS A 26 -16.96 -10.82 -60.46
CA HIS A 26 -17.60 -10.68 -59.15
C HIS A 26 -17.35 -11.85 -58.18
N ILE A 27 -17.09 -13.06 -58.70
CA ILE A 27 -16.72 -14.21 -57.85
C ILE A 27 -15.31 -14.03 -57.30
N SER A 28 -14.37 -13.57 -58.13
CA SER A 28 -12.99 -13.31 -57.70
C SER A 28 -12.96 -12.33 -56.54
N SER A 29 -13.65 -11.18 -56.66
CA SER A 29 -13.66 -10.17 -55.60
C SER A 29 -14.31 -10.65 -54.29
N ARG A 30 -15.32 -11.53 -54.37
CA ARG A 30 -15.95 -12.12 -53.18
C ARG A 30 -15.06 -13.16 -52.51
N LEU A 31 -14.37 -13.98 -53.31
CA LEU A 31 -13.37 -14.91 -52.80
C LEU A 31 -12.20 -14.17 -52.15
N ASP A 32 -11.74 -13.06 -52.73
CA ASP A 32 -10.71 -12.20 -52.13
C ASP A 32 -11.17 -11.67 -50.76
N ALA A 33 -12.42 -11.19 -50.67
CA ALA A 33 -12.98 -10.69 -49.42
C ALA A 33 -13.14 -11.78 -48.35
N LEU A 34 -13.61 -12.97 -48.75
CA LEU A 34 -13.73 -14.15 -47.87
C LEU A 34 -12.36 -14.66 -47.41
N GLN A 35 -11.38 -14.70 -48.31
CA GLN A 35 -10.01 -15.10 -47.99
C GLN A 35 -9.41 -14.16 -46.95
N ARG A 36 -9.57 -12.84 -47.10
CA ARG A 36 -9.10 -11.86 -46.11
C ARG A 36 -9.71 -12.08 -44.73
N LEU A 37 -11.00 -12.41 -44.66
CA LEU A 37 -11.66 -12.73 -43.39
C LEU A 37 -11.09 -14.03 -42.78
N VAL A 38 -10.86 -15.06 -43.59
CA VAL A 38 -10.27 -16.33 -43.14
C VAL A 38 -8.84 -16.13 -42.64
N GLU A 39 -8.02 -15.37 -43.37
CA GLU A 39 -6.65 -15.01 -42.96
C GLU A 39 -6.65 -14.23 -41.64
N PHE A 40 -7.54 -13.25 -41.50
CA PHE A 40 -7.72 -12.50 -40.24
C PHE A 40 -8.08 -13.41 -39.07
N VAL A 41 -8.94 -14.40 -39.30
CA VAL A 41 -9.33 -15.37 -38.26
C VAL A 41 -8.20 -16.35 -37.93
N GLN A 42 -7.38 -16.75 -38.92
CA GLN A 42 -6.23 -17.64 -38.70
C GLN A 42 -5.06 -17.00 -37.97
N GLN A 43 -4.92 -15.66 -38.02
CA GLN A 43 -3.95 -14.94 -37.20
C GLN A 43 -4.32 -14.96 -35.71
N LYS A 44 -5.56 -15.34 -35.36
CA LYS A 44 -6.02 -15.53 -33.98
C LYS A 44 -5.89 -16.99 -33.56
N GLU A 45 -5.55 -17.22 -32.29
CA GLU A 45 -5.53 -18.57 -31.71
C GLU A 45 -6.91 -19.23 -31.83
N ALA A 46 -6.95 -20.49 -32.25
CA ALA A 46 -8.20 -21.22 -32.50
C ALA A 46 -9.05 -21.39 -31.23
N ASP A 47 -8.42 -21.35 -30.06
CA ASP A 47 -9.06 -21.52 -28.75
C ASP A 47 -9.80 -20.26 -28.29
N GLN A 48 -9.60 -19.12 -28.97
CA GLN A 48 -10.27 -17.86 -28.65
C GLN A 48 -11.50 -17.59 -29.52
N LEU A 49 -11.83 -18.44 -30.50
CA LEU A 49 -12.91 -18.18 -31.45
C LEU A 49 -14.26 -18.64 -30.88
N SER A 50 -15.28 -17.78 -31.02
CA SER A 50 -16.68 -18.15 -30.70
C SER A 50 -17.14 -19.36 -31.54
N GLU A 51 -18.00 -20.17 -30.94
CA GLU A 51 -18.61 -21.34 -31.59
C GLU A 51 -19.30 -20.97 -32.92
N ASP A 52 -19.89 -19.77 -32.99
CA ASP A 52 -20.58 -19.28 -34.18
C ASP A 52 -19.60 -18.94 -35.32
N VAL A 53 -18.41 -18.42 -35.00
CA VAL A 53 -17.34 -18.19 -35.98
C VAL A 53 -16.84 -19.54 -36.52
N ILE A 54 -16.66 -20.53 -35.64
CA ILE A 54 -16.23 -21.88 -36.04
C ILE A 54 -17.30 -22.53 -36.94
N LYS A 55 -18.58 -22.41 -36.60
CA LYS A 55 -19.70 -22.89 -37.44
C LYS A 55 -19.73 -22.18 -38.79
N ALA A 56 -19.54 -20.86 -38.83
CA ALA A 56 -19.49 -20.09 -40.06
C ALA A 56 -18.31 -20.52 -40.97
N LEU A 57 -17.12 -20.74 -40.40
CA LEU A 57 -15.96 -21.25 -41.13
C LEU A 57 -16.19 -22.65 -41.71
N LYS A 58 -16.82 -23.56 -40.94
CA LYS A 58 -17.19 -24.90 -41.44
C LYS A 58 -18.17 -24.81 -42.62
N LYS A 59 -19.20 -23.96 -42.52
CA LYS A 59 -20.16 -23.72 -43.61
C LYS A 59 -19.48 -23.12 -44.85
N LEU A 60 -18.58 -22.16 -44.66
CA LEU A 60 -17.80 -21.57 -45.74
C LEU A 60 -16.97 -22.66 -46.46
N ASN A 61 -16.31 -23.55 -45.73
CA ASN A 61 -15.52 -24.62 -46.32
C ASN A 61 -16.36 -25.53 -47.23
N ILE A 62 -17.57 -25.88 -46.82
CA ILE A 62 -18.52 -26.66 -47.64
C ILE A 62 -18.88 -25.89 -48.93
N ILE A 63 -19.19 -24.59 -48.81
CA ILE A 63 -19.53 -23.74 -49.94
C ILE A 63 -18.37 -23.61 -50.92
N LEU A 64 -17.13 -23.52 -50.44
CA LEU A 64 -15.93 -23.45 -51.27
C LEU A 64 -15.68 -24.77 -52.03
N GLU A 65 -15.87 -25.92 -51.39
CA GLU A 65 -15.78 -27.21 -52.10
C GLU A 65 -16.87 -27.33 -53.18
N SER A 66 -18.12 -26.96 -52.87
CA SER A 66 -19.18 -26.89 -53.89
C SER A 66 -18.87 -25.89 -55.00
N ALA A 67 -18.27 -24.73 -54.68
CA ALA A 67 -17.84 -23.75 -55.66
C ALA A 67 -16.81 -24.33 -56.63
N ARG A 68 -15.84 -25.09 -56.10
CA ARG A 68 -14.80 -25.75 -56.89
C ARG A 68 -15.41 -26.75 -57.88
N GLU A 69 -16.40 -27.54 -57.46
CA GLU A 69 -17.10 -28.49 -58.34
C GLU A 69 -17.87 -27.78 -59.46
N VAL A 70 -18.66 -26.75 -59.12
CA VAL A 70 -19.45 -25.96 -60.10
C VAL A 70 -18.53 -25.27 -61.12
N LEU A 71 -17.39 -24.73 -60.67
CA LEU A 71 -16.42 -24.08 -61.54
C LEU A 71 -15.62 -25.08 -62.39
N SER A 72 -15.34 -26.28 -61.89
CA SER A 72 -14.67 -27.34 -62.67
C SER A 72 -15.57 -27.82 -63.82
N LYS A 73 -16.85 -28.10 -63.53
CA LYS A 73 -17.83 -28.50 -64.55
C LYS A 73 -17.99 -27.43 -65.62
N PHE A 74 -18.03 -26.15 -65.22
CA PHE A 74 -18.06 -25.06 -66.18
C PHE A 74 -16.83 -24.98 -67.07
N ASN A 75 -15.64 -25.18 -66.50
CA ASN A 75 -14.41 -25.14 -67.27
C ASN A 75 -14.37 -26.26 -68.33
N GLU A 76 -14.91 -27.45 -68.03
CA GLU A 76 -15.04 -28.57 -68.98
C GLU A 76 -16.08 -28.27 -70.09
N GLU A 77 -17.22 -27.69 -69.75
CA GLU A 77 -18.29 -27.35 -70.71
C GLU A 77 -17.93 -26.13 -71.59
N CYS A 78 -17.16 -25.18 -71.07
CA CYS A 78 -16.74 -23.99 -71.81
C CYS A 78 -15.72 -24.31 -72.92
N VAL A 79 -15.01 -25.44 -72.81
CA VAL A 79 -14.13 -25.99 -73.86
C VAL A 79 -14.96 -26.60 -75.01
N MET A 80 -16.23 -26.95 -74.76
CA MET A 80 -17.16 -27.48 -75.76
C MET A 80 -18.08 -26.38 -76.31
N GLU A 81 -17.50 -25.37 -76.96
CA GLU A 81 -18.16 -24.14 -77.49
C GLU A 81 -19.46 -24.37 -78.30
N HIS A 82 -19.68 -25.58 -78.83
CA HIS A 82 -20.77 -25.86 -79.76
C HIS A 82 -22.10 -26.34 -79.12
N MET A 83 -22.19 -26.41 -77.78
CA MET A 83 -23.35 -26.98 -77.09
C MET A 83 -23.98 -26.07 -76.01
N MET A 84 -23.86 -24.73 -76.12
CA MET A 84 -24.52 -23.83 -75.18
C MET A 84 -26.04 -23.78 -75.39
N LYS A 85 -26.75 -24.74 -74.82
CA LYS A 85 -28.15 -24.60 -74.40
C LYS A 85 -28.24 -25.04 -72.94
N SER A 86 -28.26 -24.13 -71.98
CA SER A 86 -28.88 -24.47 -70.69
C SER A 86 -29.19 -23.22 -69.86
N SER A 87 -30.47 -23.05 -69.54
CA SER A 87 -30.94 -22.14 -68.49
C SER A 87 -30.53 -22.61 -67.09
N GLY A 88 -30.12 -23.87 -66.93
CA GLY A 88 -29.74 -24.49 -65.66
C GLY A 88 -28.39 -24.03 -65.11
N TYR A 89 -27.37 -23.90 -65.97
CA TYR A 89 -26.04 -23.49 -65.53
C TYR A 89 -26.01 -22.05 -64.98
N LYS A 90 -26.73 -21.14 -65.65
CA LYS A 90 -26.86 -19.75 -65.19
C LYS A 90 -27.46 -19.68 -63.78
N LEU A 91 -28.43 -20.55 -63.49
CA LEU A 91 -29.04 -20.66 -62.17
C LEU A 91 -28.07 -21.22 -61.11
N GLU A 92 -27.29 -22.25 -61.44
CA GLU A 92 -26.25 -22.79 -60.54
C GLU A 92 -25.18 -21.74 -60.19
N PHE A 93 -24.76 -20.94 -61.17
CA PHE A 93 -23.80 -19.86 -60.96
C PHE A 93 -24.38 -18.70 -60.13
N GLU A 94 -25.65 -18.35 -60.34
CA GLU A 94 -26.36 -17.37 -59.50
C GLU A 94 -26.53 -17.89 -58.06
N ASN A 95 -26.85 -19.18 -57.88
CA ASN A 95 -26.94 -19.84 -56.57
C ASN A 95 -25.58 -19.87 -55.85
N LEU A 96 -24.48 -20.12 -56.57
CA LEU A 96 -23.13 -20.05 -56.02
C LEU A 96 -22.81 -18.63 -55.55
N ASN A 97 -23.12 -17.62 -56.36
CA ASN A 97 -22.91 -16.21 -55.98
C ASN A 97 -23.70 -15.84 -54.73
N LYS A 98 -24.95 -16.28 -54.63
CA LYS A 98 -25.77 -16.08 -53.43
C LYS A 98 -25.16 -16.76 -52.23
N SER A 99 -24.74 -18.02 -52.37
CA SER A 99 -24.12 -18.80 -51.29
C SER A 99 -22.82 -18.18 -50.77
N LEU A 100 -21.95 -17.69 -51.68
CA LEU A 100 -20.74 -16.96 -51.29
C LEU A 100 -21.06 -15.64 -50.58
N THR A 101 -22.13 -14.94 -51.00
CA THR A 101 -22.59 -13.71 -50.33
C THR A 101 -23.12 -14.02 -48.93
N ASP A 102 -23.95 -15.04 -48.79
CA ASP A 102 -24.51 -15.47 -47.51
C ASP A 102 -23.40 -15.94 -46.55
N ALA A 103 -22.39 -16.65 -47.08
CA ALA A 103 -21.21 -17.06 -46.30
C ALA A 103 -20.40 -15.86 -45.81
N PHE A 104 -20.20 -14.85 -46.66
CA PHE A 104 -19.49 -13.63 -46.29
C PHE A 104 -20.23 -12.89 -45.18
N VAL A 105 -21.54 -12.65 -45.35
CA VAL A 105 -22.37 -11.96 -44.35
C VAL A 105 -22.40 -12.72 -43.02
N THR A 106 -22.56 -14.05 -43.08
CA THR A 106 -22.58 -14.90 -41.88
C THR A 106 -21.25 -14.85 -41.14
N LEU A 107 -20.13 -14.98 -41.84
CA LEU A 107 -18.80 -14.97 -41.24
C LEU A 107 -18.45 -13.58 -40.69
N SER A 108 -18.74 -12.51 -41.43
CA SER A 108 -18.50 -11.15 -40.96
C SER A 108 -19.35 -10.81 -39.74
N GLY A 109 -20.63 -11.21 -39.74
CA GLY A 109 -21.54 -11.00 -38.62
C GLY A 109 -21.08 -11.76 -37.36
N ALA A 110 -20.78 -13.05 -37.50
CA ALA A 110 -20.27 -13.85 -36.38
C ALA A 110 -18.95 -13.29 -35.82
N LEU A 111 -18.07 -12.82 -36.70
CA LEU A 111 -16.80 -12.21 -36.29
C LEU A 111 -16.98 -10.88 -35.56
N HIS A 112 -17.97 -10.07 -35.97
CA HIS A 112 -18.29 -8.81 -35.31
C HIS A 112 -18.84 -9.03 -33.90
N VAL A 113 -19.83 -9.92 -33.76
CA VAL A 113 -20.41 -10.30 -32.46
C VAL A 113 -19.32 -10.82 -31.52
N HIS A 114 -18.47 -11.72 -32.01
CA HIS A 114 -17.36 -12.25 -31.22
C HIS A 114 -16.38 -11.16 -30.74
N GLN A 115 -16.12 -10.13 -31.56
CA GLN A 115 -15.27 -9.02 -31.15
C GLN A 115 -15.95 -8.14 -30.10
N GLU A 116 -17.24 -7.88 -30.27
CA GLU A 116 -18.03 -7.07 -29.34
C GLU A 116 -18.15 -7.76 -27.97
N GLU A 117 -18.41 -9.07 -27.94
CA GLU A 117 -18.40 -9.88 -26.70
C GLU A 117 -17.06 -9.78 -25.97
N LYS A 118 -15.94 -9.89 -26.70
CA LYS A 118 -14.60 -9.77 -26.12
C LYS A 118 -14.32 -8.37 -25.57
N LEU A 119 -14.79 -7.32 -26.25
CA LEU A 119 -14.68 -5.94 -25.76
C LEU A 119 -15.49 -5.75 -24.49
N VAL A 120 -16.73 -6.23 -24.44
CA VAL A 120 -17.58 -6.15 -23.24
C VAL A 120 -16.97 -6.91 -22.06
N GLU A 121 -16.38 -8.09 -22.31
CA GLU A 121 -15.66 -8.84 -21.27
C GLU A 121 -14.46 -8.05 -20.74
N GLN A 122 -13.67 -7.44 -21.63
CA GLN A 122 -12.54 -6.59 -21.26
C GLN A 122 -12.97 -5.36 -20.47
N GLU A 123 -14.04 -4.68 -20.89
CA GLU A 123 -14.63 -3.54 -20.17
C GLU A 123 -15.11 -3.95 -18.78
N SER A 124 -15.76 -5.10 -18.66
CA SER A 124 -16.19 -5.64 -17.36
C SER A 124 -14.99 -5.94 -16.45
N MET A 125 -13.93 -6.54 -16.99
CA MET A 125 -12.70 -6.81 -16.24
C MET A 125 -12.02 -5.52 -15.77
N LEU A 126 -11.96 -4.50 -16.63
CA LEU A 126 -11.40 -3.20 -16.29
C LEU A 126 -12.23 -2.51 -15.20
N ALA A 127 -13.56 -2.52 -15.32
CA ALA A 127 -14.45 -1.97 -14.30
C ALA A 127 -14.30 -2.68 -12.95
N GLU A 128 -14.10 -4.01 -12.93
CA GLU A 128 -13.82 -4.74 -11.69
C GLU A 128 -12.46 -4.35 -11.09
N GLN A 129 -11.43 -4.16 -11.91
CA GLN A 129 -10.12 -3.68 -11.46
C GLN A 129 -10.18 -2.26 -10.89
N GLU A 130 -10.91 -1.34 -11.54
CA GLU A 130 -11.13 0.02 -11.05
C GLU A 130 -11.83 0.02 -9.69
N ASN A 131 -12.87 -0.79 -9.52
CA ASN A 131 -13.55 -0.93 -8.23
C ASN A 131 -12.61 -1.45 -7.13
N LYS A 132 -11.78 -2.46 -7.43
CA LYS A 132 -10.76 -2.97 -6.49
C LYS A 132 -9.74 -1.89 -6.11
N LEU A 133 -9.31 -1.09 -7.08
CA LEU A 133 -8.38 0.02 -6.85
C LEU A 133 -9.00 1.08 -5.92
N GLN A 134 -10.24 1.48 -6.18
CA GLN A 134 -10.97 2.41 -5.31
C GLN A 134 -11.15 1.89 -3.89
N GLU A 135 -11.38 0.58 -3.70
CA GLU A 135 -11.43 0.00 -2.36
C GLU A 135 -10.09 0.05 -1.63
N LEU A 136 -8.98 -0.20 -2.34
CA LEU A 136 -7.63 -0.09 -1.79
C LEU A 136 -7.32 1.36 -1.39
N GLU A 137 -7.64 2.33 -2.23
CA GLU A 137 -7.49 3.76 -1.92
C GLU A 137 -8.28 4.14 -0.66
N LYS A 138 -9.54 3.70 -0.54
CA LYS A 138 -10.35 3.94 0.68
C LYS A 138 -9.72 3.30 1.93
N LYS A 139 -9.10 2.12 1.81
CA LYS A 139 -8.39 1.48 2.93
C LYS A 139 -7.13 2.25 3.31
N LEU A 140 -6.37 2.73 2.34
CA LEU A 140 -5.16 3.52 2.55
C LEU A 140 -5.47 4.84 3.26
N VAL A 141 -6.48 5.59 2.80
CA VAL A 141 -6.93 6.83 3.47
C VAL A 141 -7.35 6.57 4.93
N LYS A 142 -7.99 5.43 5.22
CA LYS A 142 -8.34 5.05 6.60
C LYS A 142 -7.10 4.74 7.45
N GLN A 143 -6.06 4.15 6.87
CA GLN A 143 -4.80 3.88 7.57
C GLN A 143 -4.04 5.17 7.85
N GLU A 144 -3.97 6.08 6.87
CA GLU A 144 -3.35 7.41 7.05
C GLU A 144 -4.00 8.20 8.19
N LYS A 145 -5.34 8.22 8.24
CA LYS A 145 -6.05 8.88 9.35
C LYS A 145 -5.70 8.30 10.72
N LYS A 146 -5.62 6.97 10.83
CA LYS A 146 -5.20 6.31 12.09
C LYS A 146 -3.77 6.65 12.47
N LEU A 147 -2.88 6.77 11.50
CA LEU A 147 -1.48 7.12 11.75
C LEU A 147 -1.38 8.56 12.27
N VAL A 148 -2.10 9.51 11.66
CA VAL A 148 -2.19 10.90 12.14
C VAL A 148 -2.77 10.98 13.56
N GLU A 149 -3.80 10.19 13.87
CA GLU A 149 -4.34 10.10 15.23
C GLU A 149 -3.29 9.59 16.24
N GLN A 150 -2.50 8.58 15.86
CA GLN A 150 -1.41 8.06 16.69
C GLN A 150 -0.29 9.08 16.91
N GLU A 151 0.13 9.79 15.86
CA GLU A 151 1.13 10.85 15.96
C GLU A 151 0.68 11.97 16.91
N ASN A 152 -0.58 12.39 16.83
CA ASN A 152 -1.14 13.39 17.73
C ASN A 152 -1.16 12.92 19.20
N MET A 153 -1.52 11.65 19.45
CA MET A 153 -1.49 11.08 20.80
C MET A 153 -0.07 11.02 21.37
N LEU A 154 0.91 10.65 20.55
CA LEU A 154 2.32 10.63 20.95
C LEU A 154 2.83 12.03 21.29
N ALA A 155 2.53 13.03 20.45
CA ALA A 155 2.88 14.43 20.71
C ALA A 155 2.24 14.95 22.01
N GLU A 156 1.01 14.56 22.33
CA GLU A 156 0.38 14.91 23.60
C GLU A 156 1.09 14.26 24.81
N GLN A 157 1.50 13.00 24.67
CA GLN A 157 2.26 12.30 25.71
C GLN A 157 3.64 12.93 25.94
N GLU A 158 4.35 13.30 24.87
CA GLU A 158 5.64 13.99 24.96
C GLU A 158 5.52 15.33 25.68
N ASN A 159 4.48 16.12 25.36
CA ASN A 159 4.22 17.38 26.05
C ASN A 159 3.95 17.17 27.56
N LYS A 160 3.16 16.16 27.93
CA LYS A 160 2.91 15.80 29.34
C LYS A 160 4.20 15.39 30.05
N LEU A 161 5.07 14.63 29.39
CA LEU A 161 6.35 14.22 29.94
C LEU A 161 7.26 15.42 30.21
N GLN A 162 7.37 16.36 29.24
CA GLN A 162 8.13 17.59 29.42
C GLN A 162 7.61 18.46 30.57
N GLU A 163 6.28 18.52 30.78
CA GLU A 163 5.72 19.22 31.93
C GLU A 163 6.08 18.56 33.26
N LEU A 164 6.06 17.23 33.33
CA LEU A 164 6.47 16.47 34.50
C LEU A 164 7.96 16.68 34.81
N GLU A 165 8.83 16.63 33.80
CA GLU A 165 10.26 16.93 33.95
C GLU A 165 10.49 18.33 34.52
N LYS A 166 9.79 19.34 33.98
CA LYS A 166 9.86 20.72 34.50
C LYS A 166 9.40 20.82 35.96
N LYS A 167 8.37 20.06 36.36
CA LYS A 167 7.91 20.00 37.76
C LYS A 167 8.94 19.34 38.66
N LEU A 168 9.55 18.24 38.21
CA LEU A 168 10.59 17.53 38.94
C LEU A 168 11.80 18.43 39.20
N VAL A 169 12.32 19.09 38.17
CA VAL A 169 13.44 20.04 38.30
C VAL A 169 13.12 21.17 39.29
N LYS A 170 11.88 21.65 39.33
CA LYS A 170 11.46 22.65 40.33
C LYS A 170 11.44 22.09 41.76
N GLN A 171 11.03 20.84 41.93
CA GLN A 171 11.05 20.17 43.24
C GLN A 171 12.48 19.92 43.72
N GLU A 172 13.36 19.44 42.84
CA GLU A 172 14.79 19.26 43.15
C GLU A 172 15.44 20.55 43.62
N LYS A 173 15.19 21.68 42.92
CA LYS A 173 15.69 23.00 43.35
C LYS A 173 15.22 23.39 44.74
N LYS A 174 13.94 23.18 45.05
CA LYS A 174 13.40 23.46 46.39
C LYS A 174 14.03 22.58 47.46
N LEU A 175 14.29 21.31 47.15
CA LEU A 175 14.94 20.39 48.08
C LEU A 175 16.37 20.83 48.38
N VAL A 176 17.14 21.21 47.35
CA VAL A 176 18.49 21.79 47.53
C VAL A 176 18.46 23.08 48.35
N GLU A 177 17.48 23.96 48.14
CA GLU A 177 17.30 25.16 48.96
C GLU A 177 17.03 24.82 50.44
N GLN A 178 16.20 23.81 50.70
CA GLN A 178 15.92 23.33 52.06
C GLN A 178 17.15 22.71 52.73
N GLU A 179 17.91 21.89 52.02
CA GLU A 179 19.15 21.30 52.51
C GLU A 179 20.16 22.38 52.90
N ASN A 180 20.32 23.42 52.08
CA ASN A 180 21.20 24.55 52.40
C ASN A 180 20.75 25.32 53.64
N MET A 181 19.44 25.55 53.81
CA MET A 181 18.90 26.20 55.01
C MET A 181 19.14 25.36 56.28
N LEU A 182 18.96 24.05 56.19
CA LEU A 182 19.23 23.13 57.31
C LEU A 182 20.71 23.14 57.68
N ALA A 183 21.61 23.07 56.70
CA ALA A 183 23.05 23.17 56.93
C ALA A 183 23.45 24.50 57.60
N GLU A 184 22.81 25.62 57.22
CA GLU A 184 23.04 26.91 57.87
C GLU A 184 22.55 26.92 59.35
N GLN A 185 21.40 26.30 59.62
CA GLN A 185 20.89 26.16 60.99
C GLN A 185 21.78 25.28 61.86
N GLU A 186 22.27 24.15 61.32
CA GLU A 186 23.22 23.27 62.01
C GLU A 186 24.51 24.00 62.38
N ASN A 187 25.07 24.79 61.44
CA ASN A 187 26.25 25.60 61.71
C ASN A 187 26.01 26.63 62.82
N LYS A 188 24.86 27.31 62.83
CA LYS A 188 24.48 28.25 63.90
C LYS A 188 24.35 27.55 65.25
N LEU A 189 23.76 26.36 65.28
CA LEU A 189 23.63 25.57 66.50
C LEU A 189 25.00 25.18 67.07
N GLN A 190 25.91 24.70 66.22
CA GLN A 190 27.29 24.38 66.62
C GLN A 190 28.04 25.61 67.18
N GLU A 191 27.81 26.80 66.63
CA GLU A 191 28.39 28.03 67.17
C GLU A 191 27.84 28.39 68.55
N LEU A 192 26.53 28.21 68.76
CA LEU A 192 25.88 28.43 70.06
C LEU A 192 26.39 27.43 71.10
N GLU A 193 26.50 26.15 70.76
CA GLU A 193 27.08 25.12 71.62
C GLU A 193 28.51 25.49 72.04
N LYS A 194 29.36 25.91 71.09
CA LYS A 194 30.73 26.38 71.40
C LYS A 194 30.74 27.59 72.35
N LYS A 195 29.77 28.51 72.22
CA LYS A 195 29.63 29.66 73.13
C LYS A 195 29.19 29.23 74.52
N LEU A 196 28.24 28.30 74.61
CA LEU A 196 27.76 27.74 75.89
C LEU A 196 28.89 27.05 76.64
N VAL A 197 29.65 26.16 75.98
CA VAL A 197 30.81 25.49 76.58
C VAL A 197 31.85 26.49 77.10
N LYS A 198 32.07 27.60 76.40
CA LYS A 198 32.97 28.67 76.88
C LYS A 198 32.41 29.39 78.12
N GLN A 199 31.10 29.60 78.20
CA GLN A 199 30.45 30.18 79.38
C GLN A 199 30.52 29.24 80.58
N GLU A 200 30.23 27.95 80.39
CA GLU A 200 30.35 26.92 81.42
C GLU A 200 31.78 26.87 82.00
N ARG A 201 32.81 26.88 81.15
CA ARG A 201 34.21 26.94 81.62
C ARG A 201 34.52 28.17 82.47
N LYS A 202 34.00 29.34 82.08
CA LYS A 202 34.17 30.57 82.87
C LYS A 202 33.45 30.50 84.21
N LEU A 203 32.27 29.87 84.25
CA LEU A 203 31.50 29.70 85.48
C LEU A 203 32.24 28.77 86.44
N VAL A 204 32.76 27.64 85.95
CA VAL A 204 33.61 26.73 86.74
C VAL A 204 34.86 27.44 87.28
N GLU A 205 35.51 28.30 86.48
CA GLU A 205 36.65 29.10 86.94
C GLU A 205 36.25 30.09 88.05
N GLN A 206 35.08 30.71 87.95
CA GLN A 206 34.54 31.58 89.00
C GLN A 206 34.21 30.81 90.27
N GLU A 207 33.59 29.63 90.17
CA GLU A 207 33.31 28.75 91.30
C GLU A 207 34.59 28.33 92.03
N ASN A 208 35.63 27.93 91.29
CA ASN A 208 36.93 27.60 91.89
C ASN A 208 37.54 28.79 92.64
N ARG A 209 37.49 30.00 92.06
CA ARG A 209 37.97 31.23 92.72
C ARG A 209 37.17 31.57 93.98
N LEU A 210 35.86 31.34 93.98
CA LEU A 210 35.02 31.54 95.16
C LEU A 210 35.37 30.53 96.26
N ALA A 211 35.55 29.25 95.91
CA ALA A 211 35.98 28.22 96.86
C ALA A 211 37.36 28.55 97.47
N GLU A 212 38.32 29.03 96.68
CA GLU A 212 39.61 29.52 97.19
C GLU A 212 39.45 30.70 98.17
N GLN A 213 38.53 31.62 97.88
CA GLN A 213 38.21 32.73 98.78
C GLN A 213 37.57 32.24 100.08
N GLU A 214 36.63 31.30 100.02
CA GLU A 214 36.01 30.67 101.19
C GLU A 214 37.07 29.98 102.07
N ASP A 215 38.00 29.22 101.49
CA ASP A 215 39.12 28.60 102.21
C ASP A 215 40.05 29.63 102.88
N ILE A 216 40.24 30.79 102.27
CA ILE A 216 41.01 31.89 102.88
C ILE A 216 40.24 32.48 104.07
N VAL A 217 38.94 32.75 103.91
CA VAL A 217 38.08 33.28 104.98
C VAL A 217 38.05 32.33 106.17
N GLN A 218 37.79 31.04 105.96
CA GLN A 218 37.79 30.02 107.02
C GLN A 218 39.12 29.96 107.78
N ARG A 219 40.26 30.06 107.07
CA ARG A 219 41.59 30.12 107.70
C ARG A 219 41.79 31.39 108.53
N VAL A 220 41.28 32.53 108.09
CA VAL A 220 41.34 33.79 108.83
C VAL A 220 40.44 33.72 110.07
N GLU A 221 39.21 33.22 109.94
CA GLU A 221 38.28 33.00 111.05
C GLU A 221 38.91 32.09 112.12
N SER A 222 39.46 30.93 111.71
CA SER A 222 40.16 30.01 112.61
C SER A 222 41.33 30.69 113.35
N LYS A 223 42.11 31.53 112.66
CA LYS A 223 43.21 32.30 113.28
C LYS A 223 42.69 33.32 114.29
N MET A 224 41.60 34.02 113.97
CA MET A 224 40.98 35.01 114.85
C MET A 224 40.39 34.34 116.11
N GLU A 225 39.72 33.19 115.97
CA GLU A 225 39.22 32.40 117.11
C GLU A 225 40.35 31.93 118.03
N TYR A 226 41.44 31.41 117.45
CA TYR A 226 42.62 31.02 118.23
C TYR A 226 43.22 32.19 119.00
N GLN A 227 43.37 33.35 118.35
CA GLN A 227 43.87 34.57 119.02
C GLN A 227 42.93 35.05 120.12
N SER A 228 41.61 35.03 119.88
CA SER A 228 40.60 35.40 120.88
C SER A 228 40.65 34.49 122.10
N THR A 229 40.73 33.18 121.88
CA THR A 229 40.85 32.17 122.94
C THR A 229 42.15 32.35 123.74
N GLY A 230 43.27 32.58 123.04
CA GLY A 230 44.57 32.84 123.68
C GLY A 230 44.58 34.11 124.54
N TYR A 231 43.94 35.20 124.08
CA TYR A 231 43.78 36.42 124.87
C TYR A 231 42.94 36.18 126.13
N TYR A 232 41.86 35.39 126.05
CA TYR A 232 41.01 35.07 127.20
C TYR A 232 41.77 34.26 128.26
N CYS A 233 42.62 33.32 127.85
CA CYS A 233 43.45 32.52 128.76
C CYS A 233 44.56 33.30 129.47
N ILE A 234 45.01 34.45 128.92
CA ILE A 234 46.04 35.30 129.55
C ILE A 234 45.43 36.26 130.59
N LEU A 235 44.12 36.55 130.49
CA LEU A 235 43.43 37.53 131.35
C LEU A 235 42.75 36.91 132.59
N GLN A 236 42.86 35.59 132.80
CA GLN A 236 42.36 34.84 133.96
C GLN A 236 43.50 34.43 134.90
#